data_AF-A0A9J6BCS1-F1
#
_entry.id   AF-A0A9J6BCS1-F1
#
_cell.length_a   1.000
_cell.length_b   1.000
_cell.length_c   1.000
_cell.angle_alpha   90.00
_cell.angle_beta   90.00
_cell.angle_gamma   90.00
#
_symmetry.space_group_name_H-M   'P 1'
#
loop_
_entity.id
_entity.type
_entity.pdbx_description
1 polymer ?
#
loop_
_entity_poly.entity_id
_entity_poly.type
_entity_poly.pdbx_seq_one_letter_code
_entity_poly.pdbx_strand_id
1 'polypeptide(L)'
;MKEWLPMITRQCKWFKNVPDFKKGDLVLLVDPGKTRYAWPRAKVCETYAGRDGRVRILDVQLPNGEVIKRYSAQRAAKIDIQKRSVDNQAIESNETNLLKNSA
;
A
#
# COMPACT_ATOMS: atom_id res chain seq x y z
N MET A 1 -32.23 41.34 -9.61
CA MET A 1 -32.40 40.10 -8.81
C MET A 1 -31.17 39.25 -9.07
N LYS A 2 -30.36 38.93 -8.06
CA LYS A 2 -29.07 38.25 -8.23
C LYS A 2 -29.29 36.75 -8.01
N GLU A 3 -29.39 36.01 -9.10
CA GLU A 3 -29.63 34.57 -9.08
C GLU A 3 -28.34 33.84 -8.71
N TRP A 4 -28.39 33.05 -7.64
CA TRP A 4 -27.27 32.21 -7.21
C TRP A 4 -27.53 30.80 -7.72
N LEU A 5 -26.80 30.39 -8.75
CA LEU A 5 -26.71 28.98 -9.12
C LEU A 5 -25.97 28.26 -7.97
N PRO A 6 -26.62 27.34 -7.25
CA PRO A 6 -25.88 26.45 -6.38
C PRO A 6 -24.96 25.64 -7.30
N MET A 7 -23.67 25.93 -7.25
CA MET A 7 -22.68 25.11 -7.91
C MET A 7 -22.76 23.75 -7.22
N ILE A 8 -23.54 22.82 -7.79
CA ILE A 8 -23.58 21.43 -7.38
C ILE A 8 -22.12 21.00 -7.21
N THR A 9 -21.75 20.65 -5.99
CA THR A 9 -20.36 20.40 -5.60
C THR A 9 -19.74 19.43 -6.61
N ARG A 10 -18.71 19.86 -7.34
CA ARG A 10 -18.07 19.02 -8.36
C ARG A 10 -17.55 17.74 -7.69
N GLN A 11 -18.12 16.60 -8.07
CA GLN A 11 -17.70 15.27 -7.61
C GLN A 11 -16.34 14.93 -8.23
N CYS A 12 -15.23 15.33 -7.61
CA CYS A 12 -13.88 15.11 -8.13
C CYS A 12 -13.35 13.67 -7.98
N LYS A 13 -14.16 12.73 -7.49
CA LYS A 13 -13.73 11.36 -7.14
C LYS A 13 -13.37 10.50 -8.36
N TRP A 14 -14.02 10.74 -9.50
CA TRP A 14 -13.90 9.90 -10.71
C TRP A 14 -12.89 10.42 -11.74
N PHE A 15 -12.32 11.60 -11.52
CA PHE A 15 -11.46 12.28 -12.51
C PHE A 15 -9.96 12.12 -12.24
N LYS A 16 -9.59 11.47 -11.13
CA LYS A 16 -8.18 11.28 -10.78
C LYS A 16 -7.75 9.87 -11.15
N ASN A 17 -6.67 9.77 -11.92
CA ASN A 17 -6.04 8.50 -12.21
C ASN A 17 -5.48 7.93 -10.89
N VAL A 18 -5.90 6.72 -10.54
CA VAL A 18 -5.35 5.99 -9.39
C VAL A 18 -4.00 5.39 -9.82
N PRO A 19 -2.92 5.59 -9.05
CA PRO A 19 -1.64 4.94 -9.32
C PRO A 19 -1.77 3.42 -9.30
N ASP A 20 -1.16 2.75 -10.27
CA ASP A 20 -1.12 1.29 -10.28
C ASP A 20 -0.24 0.74 -9.14
N PHE A 21 -0.41 -0.54 -8.83
CA PHE A 21 0.36 -1.25 -7.81
C PHE A 21 1.85 -1.33 -8.17
N LYS A 22 2.71 -1.22 -7.16
CA LYS A 22 4.15 -1.40 -7.30
C LYS A 22 4.66 -2.49 -6.37
N LYS A 23 5.77 -3.12 -6.75
CA LYS A 23 6.51 -4.03 -5.88
C LYS A 23 6.88 -3.32 -4.58
N GLY A 24 6.58 -3.98 -3.45
CA GLY A 24 6.80 -3.46 -2.12
C GLY A 24 5.66 -2.66 -1.50
N ASP A 25 4.60 -2.35 -2.26
CA ASP A 25 3.38 -1.73 -1.72
C ASP A 25 2.71 -2.67 -0.70
N LEU A 26 2.12 -2.08 0.35
CA LEU A 26 1.25 -2.80 1.28
C LEU A 26 -0.19 -2.73 0.79
N VAL A 27 -0.87 -3.87 0.77
CA VAL A 27 -2.23 -4.01 0.27
C VAL A 27 -3.11 -4.79 1.25
N LEU A 28 -4.40 -4.52 1.26
CA LEU A 28 -5.43 -5.38 1.86
C LEU A 28 -6.02 -6.28 0.78
N LEU A 29 -6.10 -7.58 1.06
CA LEU A 29 -6.67 -8.57 0.15
C LEU A 29 -8.16 -8.76 0.46
N VAL A 30 -9.01 -8.38 -0.49
CA VAL A 30 -10.47 -8.47 -0.39
C VAL A 30 -10.91 -9.91 -0.68
N ASP A 31 -11.42 -10.57 0.35
CA ASP A 31 -12.00 -11.89 0.26
C ASP A 31 -13.49 -11.84 0.69
N PRO A 32 -14.45 -12.06 -0.22
CA PRO A 32 -15.87 -12.09 0.08
C PRO A 32 -16.26 -13.30 0.92
N GLY A 33 -15.43 -14.36 0.99
CA GLY A 33 -15.67 -15.51 1.86
C GLY A 33 -15.26 -15.27 3.32
N LYS A 34 -14.50 -14.20 3.61
CA LYS A 34 -14.07 -13.85 4.96
C LYS A 34 -14.99 -12.80 5.57
N THR A 35 -15.20 -12.92 6.88
CA THR A 35 -15.95 -11.94 7.67
C THR A 35 -15.36 -10.54 7.47
N ARG A 36 -16.25 -9.55 7.39
CA ARG A 36 -15.89 -8.12 7.38
C ARG A 36 -14.90 -7.84 8.53
N TYR A 37 -13.87 -7.04 8.27
CA TYR A 37 -12.72 -6.75 9.17
C TYR A 37 -11.62 -7.83 9.28
N ALA A 38 -11.78 -9.01 8.68
CA ALA A 38 -10.75 -10.07 8.71
C ALA A 38 -9.94 -10.18 7.40
N TRP A 39 -9.91 -9.12 6.59
CA TRP A 39 -9.14 -9.11 5.35
C TRP A 39 -7.64 -9.04 5.64
N PRO A 40 -6.84 -9.99 5.13
CA PRO A 40 -5.42 -10.02 5.43
C PRO A 40 -4.70 -8.88 4.72
N ARG A 41 -3.73 -8.29 5.43
CA ARG A 41 -2.72 -7.39 4.84
C ARG A 41 -1.63 -8.22 4.17
N ALA A 42 -1.12 -7.78 3.05
CA ALA A 42 -0.05 -8.43 2.30
C ALA A 42 0.86 -7.40 1.64
N LYS A 43 2.09 -7.80 1.35
CA LYS A 43 3.05 -6.98 0.59
C LYS A 43 3.11 -7.46 -0.85
N VAL A 44 3.11 -6.56 -1.81
CA VAL A 44 3.24 -6.92 -3.23
C VAL A 44 4.67 -7.40 -3.51
N CYS A 45 4.82 -8.61 -4.00
CA CYS A 45 6.09 -9.21 -4.41
C CYS A 45 6.39 -8.93 -5.88
N GLU A 46 5.41 -9.18 -6.76
CA GLU A 46 5.53 -8.96 -8.20
C GLU A 46 4.20 -8.49 -8.79
N THR A 47 4.27 -7.81 -9.92
CA THR A 47 3.11 -7.23 -10.61
C THR A 47 3.11 -7.62 -12.09
N TYR A 48 1.96 -8.01 -12.61
CA TYR A 48 1.81 -8.36 -14.02
C TYR A 48 0.80 -7.42 -14.68
N ALA A 49 1.33 -6.59 -15.58
CA ALA A 49 0.54 -5.66 -16.39
C ALA A 49 -0.05 -6.37 -17.62
N GLY A 50 -1.23 -5.94 -18.05
CA GLY A 50 -1.79 -6.35 -19.34
C GLY A 50 -1.31 -5.48 -20.50
N ARG A 51 -1.93 -5.67 -21.67
CA ARG A 51 -1.58 -4.96 -22.91
C ARG A 51 -1.73 -3.43 -22.83
N ASP A 52 -2.65 -2.97 -21.99
CA ASP A 52 -2.91 -1.54 -21.72
C ASP A 52 -1.99 -0.94 -20.65
N GLY A 53 -1.00 -1.69 -20.15
CA GLY A 53 -0.07 -1.25 -19.12
C GLY A 53 -0.63 -1.28 -17.70
N ARG A 54 -1.92 -1.64 -17.51
CA ARG A 54 -2.55 -1.71 -16.19
C ARG A 54 -2.27 -3.04 -15.50
N VAL A 55 -1.95 -2.97 -14.21
CA VAL A 55 -1.70 -4.15 -13.37
C VAL A 55 -3.02 -4.89 -13.12
N ARG A 56 -3.11 -6.13 -13.58
CA ARG A 56 -4.30 -7.00 -13.39
C ARG A 56 -4.06 -8.12 -12.38
N ILE A 57 -2.82 -8.56 -12.28
CA ILE A 57 -2.43 -9.71 -11.47
C ILE A 57 -1.24 -9.33 -10.60
N LEU A 58 -1.27 -9.79 -9.35
CA LEU A 58 -0.26 -9.55 -8.33
C LEU A 58 0.18 -10.87 -7.72
N ASP A 59 1.47 -10.99 -7.41
CA ASP A 59 1.94 -11.95 -6.43
C ASP A 59 2.12 -11.21 -5.11
N VAL A 60 1.51 -11.73 -4.04
CA VAL A 60 1.46 -11.05 -2.74
C VAL A 60 1.95 -11.96 -1.63
N GLN A 61 2.75 -11.41 -0.71
CA GLN A 61 3.24 -12.11 0.46
C GLN A 61 2.44 -11.71 1.69
N LEU A 62 1.87 -12.72 2.35
CA LEU A 62 1.19 -12.59 3.62
C LEU A 62 2.19 -12.44 4.78
N PRO A 63 1.75 -12.00 5.97
CA PRO A 63 2.64 -11.80 7.12
C PRO A 63 3.23 -13.11 7.65
N ASN A 64 2.59 -14.25 7.38
CA ASN A 64 3.09 -15.59 7.70
C ASN A 64 4.20 -16.07 6.74
N GLY A 65 4.58 -15.26 5.75
CA GLY A 65 5.60 -15.60 4.75
C GLY A 65 5.06 -16.33 3.51
N GLU A 66 3.79 -16.75 3.52
CA GLU A 66 3.15 -17.43 2.39
C GLU A 66 2.94 -16.47 1.21
N VAL A 67 3.26 -16.93 0.00
CA VAL A 67 3.09 -16.16 -1.23
C VAL A 67 1.87 -16.67 -1.99
N ILE A 68 0.85 -15.82 -2.07
CA ILE A 68 -0.30 -16.06 -2.93
C ILE A 68 0.06 -15.58 -4.32
N LYS A 69 0.10 -16.51 -5.27
CA LYS A 69 0.35 -16.23 -6.67
C LYS A 69 -0.93 -15.87 -7.41
N ARG A 70 -0.79 -15.04 -8.44
CA ARG A 70 -1.87 -14.69 -9.36
C ARG A 70 -3.11 -14.08 -8.70
N TYR A 71 -2.92 -13.27 -7.67
CA TYR A 71 -4.00 -12.55 -7.02
C TYR A 71 -4.57 -11.43 -7.92
N SER A 72 -5.89 -11.30 -7.99
CA SER A 72 -6.52 -10.26 -8.82
C SER A 72 -6.30 -8.87 -8.23
N ALA A 73 -5.74 -7.96 -9.03
CA ALA A 73 -5.47 -6.58 -8.62
C ALA A 73 -6.75 -5.81 -8.23
N GLN A 74 -7.91 -6.17 -8.81
CA GLN A 74 -9.21 -5.56 -8.47
C GLN A 74 -9.67 -5.89 -7.05
N ARG A 75 -9.10 -6.94 -6.46
CA ARG A 75 -9.41 -7.40 -5.10
C ARG A 75 -8.32 -6.98 -4.12
N ALA A 76 -7.34 -6.19 -4.55
CA ALA A 76 -6.34 -5.60 -3.69
C ALA A 76 -6.69 -4.12 -3.48
N ALA A 77 -6.59 -3.65 -2.24
CA ALA A 77 -6.70 -2.23 -1.91
C ALA A 77 -5.36 -1.72 -1.40
N LYS A 78 -4.81 -0.68 -2.03
CA LYS A 78 -3.55 -0.06 -1.59
C LYS A 78 -3.74 0.62 -0.24
N ILE A 79 -2.78 0.42 0.67
CA ILE A 79 -2.72 1.10 1.96
C ILE A 79 -1.68 2.21 1.87
N ASP A 80 -2.10 3.45 2.13
CA ASP A 80 -1.19 4.58 2.23
C ASP A 80 -0.52 4.56 3.62
N ILE A 81 0.76 4.20 3.64
CA ILE A 81 1.57 4.20 4.86
C ILE A 81 2.36 5.51 4.92
N GLN A 82 2.11 6.32 5.93
CA GLN A 82 3.03 7.40 6.31
C GLN A 82 4.23 6.76 7.01
N LYS A 83 5.42 6.82 6.40
CA LYS A 83 6.64 6.40 7.09
C LYS A 83 6.87 7.36 8.24
N ARG A 84 6.75 6.85 9.48
CA ARG A 84 7.29 7.56 10.65
C ARG A 84 8.80 7.60 10.47
N SER A 85 9.40 8.79 10.41
CA SER A 85 10.85 8.94 10.47
C SER A 85 11.28 8.41 11.84
N VAL A 86 11.79 7.17 11.86
CA VAL A 86 12.60 6.70 12.98
C VAL A 86 13.99 7.18 12.65
N ASP A 87 14.51 8.12 13.43
CA ASP A 87 15.84 8.68 13.26
C ASP A 87 16.86 7.56 13.49
N ASN A 88 17.31 6.92 12.41
CA ASN A 88 18.33 5.87 12.41
C ASN A 88 19.69 6.35 12.95
N GLN A 89 19.85 7.64 13.25
CA GLN A 89 21.06 8.19 13.84
C GLN A 89 21.32 7.71 15.27
N ALA A 90 20.28 7.32 16.02
CA ALA A 90 20.43 6.87 17.40
C ALA A 90 21.02 5.45 17.55
N ILE A 91 20.91 4.60 16.51
CA ILE A 91 21.41 3.22 16.56
C ILE A 91 22.93 3.20 16.31
N GLU A 92 23.42 3.96 15.32
CA GLU A 92 24.86 4.10 15.03
C GLU A 92 25.63 4.77 16.19
N SER A 93 25.02 5.73 16.89
CA SER A 93 25.63 6.35 18.07
C SER A 93 25.75 5.40 19.28
N ASN A 94 24.88 4.38 19.38
CA ASN A 94 24.95 3.42 20.48
C ASN A 94 26.00 2.33 20.24
N GLU A 95 26.15 1.86 19.00
CA GLU A 95 27.20 0.89 18.63
C GLU A 95 28.60 1.49 18.78
N THR A 96 28.77 2.76 18.39
CA THR A 96 30.05 3.48 18.54
C THR A 96 30.40 3.81 19.99
N ASN A 97 29.41 3.96 20.87
CA ASN A 97 29.66 4.15 22.31
C ASN A 97 29.95 2.83 23.04
N LEU A 98 29.38 1.70 22.59
CA LEU A 98 29.64 0.39 23.19
C LEU A 98 31.10 -0.06 22.97
N LEU A 99 31.67 0.23 21.79
CA LEU A 99 33.06 -0.08 21.44
C LEU A 99 34.10 0.81 22.15
N LYS A 100 33.69 2.00 22.61
CA LYS A 100 34.58 2.96 23.30
C LYS A 100 34.69 2.71 24.80
N ASN A 101 33.76 1.96 25.40
CA ASN A 101 33.72 1.67 26.84
C ASN A 101 34.31 0.29 27.18
N SER A 102 34.88 -0.42 26.20
CA SER A 102 35.49 -1.75 26.34
C SER A 102 37.02 -1.76 26.21
N ALA A 103 37.66 -0.59 26.28
CA ALA A 103 39.12 -0.41 26.27
C ALA A 103 39.58 0.35 27.52
#